data_AF-A0A357A601-F1
#
_entry.id   AF-A0A357A601-F1
#
_cell.length_a   1.000
_cell.length_b   1.000
_cell.length_c   1.000
_cell.angle_alpha   90.00
_cell.angle_beta   90.00
_cell.angle_gamma   90.00
#
_symmetry.space_group_name_H-M   'P 1'
#
loop_
_entity.id
_entity.type
_entity.pdbx_description
1 polymer ?
#
loop_
_entity_poly.entity_id
_entity_poly.type
_entity_poly.pdbx_seq_one_letter_code
_entity_poly.pdbx_strand_id
1 'polypeptide(L)'
;MNAAEQAKNFEVASQIATVINLLKSQFPDARVDMKPWMNDPCTQELVDPDSIDLGFHFPGFSRSFQSRSVLIQIRFHHDRLDNAYRAIGIEATGYSHKGQQWRFSTVENWHFEGETQPNPDTASKLKHFCRQTLALFNRGDRTA
;
A
#
# COMPACT_ATOMS: atom_id res chain seq x y z
N MET A 1 4.34 -6.63 6.69
CA MET A 1 5.71 -6.35 7.17
C MET A 1 6.19 -5.02 6.64
N ASN A 2 7.05 -4.29 7.37
CA ASN A 2 7.60 -3.02 6.89
C ASN A 2 8.32 -3.21 5.53
N ALA A 3 8.10 -2.30 4.58
CA ALA A 3 8.79 -2.37 3.29
C ALA A 3 10.32 -2.40 3.41
N ALA A 4 10.88 -1.70 4.41
CA ALA A 4 12.32 -1.72 4.68
C ALA A 4 12.84 -3.12 5.06
N GLU A 5 12.02 -3.95 5.70
CA GLU A 5 12.37 -5.31 6.11
C GLU A 5 12.20 -6.32 4.96
N GLN A 6 11.31 -6.03 4.00
CA GLN A 6 11.07 -6.88 2.83
C GLN A 6 12.09 -6.69 1.71
N ALA A 7 12.86 -5.60 1.71
CA ALA A 7 13.93 -5.31 0.74
C ALA A 7 15.18 -6.23 0.91
N LYS A 8 14.96 -7.56 0.91
CA LYS A 8 15.97 -8.60 1.18
C LYS A 8 16.83 -8.93 -0.02
N ASN A 9 16.39 -8.57 -1.22
CA ASN A 9 17.13 -8.77 -2.46
C ASN A 9 16.91 -7.58 -3.41
N PHE A 10 17.74 -7.49 -4.45
CA PHE A 10 17.73 -6.37 -5.40
C PHE A 10 16.41 -6.25 -6.16
N GLU A 11 15.80 -7.37 -6.54
CA GLU A 11 14.55 -7.39 -7.29
C GLU A 11 13.41 -6.77 -6.48
N VAL A 12 13.21 -7.24 -5.23
CA VAL A 12 12.19 -6.71 -4.33
C VAL A 12 12.47 -5.26 -3.97
N ALA A 13 13.74 -4.88 -3.73
CA ALA A 13 14.11 -3.49 -3.49
C ALA A 13 13.78 -2.57 -4.68
N SER A 14 14.03 -3.03 -5.91
CA SER A 14 13.70 -2.32 -7.14
C SER A 14 12.19 -2.17 -7.35
N GLN A 15 11.42 -3.23 -7.05
CA GLN A 15 9.96 -3.18 -7.07
C GLN A 15 9.42 -2.18 -6.04
N ILE A 16 9.92 -2.21 -4.81
CA ILE A 16 9.56 -1.24 -3.76
C ILE A 16 9.86 0.19 -4.22
N ALA A 17 11.05 0.45 -4.78
CA ALA A 17 11.40 1.76 -5.31
C ALA A 17 10.44 2.20 -6.43
N THR A 18 10.04 1.27 -7.29
CA THR A 18 9.05 1.53 -8.35
C THR A 18 7.69 1.89 -7.76
N VAL A 19 7.21 1.17 -6.74
CA VAL A 19 5.96 1.50 -6.03
C VAL A 19 6.03 2.91 -5.42
N ILE A 20 7.14 3.25 -4.77
CA ILE A 20 7.35 4.58 -4.19
C ILE A 20 7.30 5.67 -5.27
N ASN A 21 7.91 5.44 -6.43
CA ASN A 21 7.87 6.37 -7.55
C ASN A 21 6.47 6.50 -8.15
N LEU A 22 5.73 5.39 -8.30
CA LEU A 22 4.33 5.42 -8.74
C LEU A 22 3.47 6.25 -7.79
N LEU A 23 3.64 6.07 -6.47
CA LEU A 23 2.92 6.85 -5.47
C LEU A 23 3.24 8.34 -5.59
N LYS A 24 4.53 8.71 -5.62
CA LYS A 24 4.96 10.10 -5.75
C LYS A 24 4.53 10.75 -7.06
N SER A 25 4.36 9.98 -8.13
CA SER A 25 3.82 10.49 -9.40
C SER A 25 2.36 10.95 -9.28
N GLN A 26 1.58 10.30 -8.42
CA GLN A 26 0.17 10.65 -8.17
C GLN A 26 0.03 11.69 -7.05
N PHE A 27 0.92 11.63 -6.06
CA PHE A 27 0.87 12.40 -4.82
C PHE A 27 2.26 12.96 -4.45
N PRO A 28 2.74 14.02 -5.12
CA PRO A 28 4.11 14.52 -4.96
C PRO A 28 4.41 15.08 -3.57
N ASP A 29 3.40 15.60 -2.87
CA ASP A 29 3.54 16.17 -1.53
C ASP A 29 3.56 15.12 -0.40
N ALA A 30 3.30 13.85 -0.73
CA ALA A 30 3.26 12.77 0.24
C ALA A 30 4.68 12.35 0.66
N ARG A 31 4.91 12.26 1.97
CA ARG A 31 6.15 11.72 2.53
C ARG A 31 5.99 10.23 2.75
N VAL A 32 6.79 9.43 2.05
CA VAL A 32 6.77 7.98 2.18
C VAL A 32 7.54 7.55 3.42
N ASP A 33 6.97 6.58 4.12
CA ASP A 33 7.50 5.92 5.30
C ASP A 33 7.58 4.41 5.03
N MET A 34 8.80 3.87 4.99
CA MET A 34 9.06 2.46 4.75
C MET A 34 8.99 1.60 6.02
N LYS A 35 8.72 2.21 7.18
CA LYS A 35 8.58 1.55 8.47
C LYS A 35 7.31 2.00 9.20
N PRO A 36 6.11 1.80 8.59
CA PRO A 36 4.84 2.24 9.20
C PRO A 36 4.54 1.56 10.54
N TRP A 37 5.12 0.38 10.79
CA TRP A 37 4.99 -0.31 12.06
C TRP A 37 6.18 -0.02 12.96
N MET A 38 5.89 0.42 14.18
CA MET A 38 6.90 0.50 15.24
C MET A 38 7.14 -0.89 15.85
N ASN A 39 8.28 -1.08 16.51
CA ASN A 39 8.56 -2.31 17.27
C ASN A 39 7.89 -2.26 18.64
N ASP A 40 6.56 -2.16 18.67
CA ASP A 40 5.78 -2.21 19.89
C ASP A 40 4.78 -3.39 19.86
N PRO A 41 4.33 -3.89 21.03
CA PRO A 41 3.47 -5.06 21.08
C PRO A 41 2.12 -4.89 20.35
N CYS A 42 1.58 -3.67 20.25
CA CYS A 42 0.29 -3.44 19.60
C CYS A 42 0.39 -3.49 18.06
N THR A 43 1.53 -3.16 17.47
CA THR A 43 1.74 -3.19 16.02
C THR A 43 2.27 -4.54 15.52
N GLN A 44 2.96 -5.31 16.37
CA GLN A 44 3.47 -6.65 16.05
C GLN A 44 2.36 -7.61 15.60
N GLU A 45 1.18 -7.55 16.22
CA GLU A 45 0.02 -8.39 15.85
C GLU A 45 -0.55 -8.06 14.46
N LEU A 46 -0.27 -6.86 13.94
CA LEU A 46 -0.77 -6.39 12.64
C LEU A 46 0.20 -6.66 11.49
N VAL A 47 1.40 -7.18 11.79
CA VAL A 47 2.43 -7.50 10.79
C VAL A 47 2.06 -8.78 10.05
N ASP A 48 1.62 -8.65 8.80
CA ASP A 48 1.50 -9.78 7.87
C ASP A 48 2.89 -10.09 7.28
N PRO A 49 3.49 -11.28 7.50
CA PRO A 49 4.80 -11.61 6.96
C PRO A 49 4.79 -11.71 5.42
N ASP A 50 3.62 -11.93 4.83
CA ASP A 50 3.41 -12.02 3.40
C ASP A 50 2.92 -10.68 2.82
N SER A 51 3.21 -9.56 3.48
CA SER A 51 2.92 -8.22 2.97
C SER A 51 4.13 -7.28 2.91
N ILE A 52 4.07 -6.35 1.96
CA ILE A 52 4.91 -5.15 1.91
C ILE A 52 4.06 -3.96 2.34
N ASP A 53 4.39 -3.36 3.47
CA ASP A 53 3.65 -2.26 4.07
C ASP A 53 4.39 -0.93 3.94
N LEU A 54 3.67 0.10 3.49
CA LEU A 54 4.15 1.45 3.27
C LEU A 54 3.21 2.44 3.95
N GLY A 55 3.76 3.35 4.74
CA GLY A 55 3.06 4.53 5.20
C GLY A 55 3.28 5.68 4.23
N PHE A 56 2.31 6.58 4.10
CA PHE A 56 2.59 7.91 3.60
C PHE A 56 1.84 8.97 4.37
N HIS A 57 2.55 10.08 4.62
CA HIS A 57 2.13 11.14 5.52
C HIS A 57 1.99 12.45 4.76
N PHE A 58 0.93 13.20 5.08
CA PHE A 58 0.69 14.52 4.50
C PHE A 58 1.13 15.63 5.45
N PRO A 59 1.40 16.85 4.93
CA PRO A 59 1.58 18.04 5.75
C PRO A 59 0.27 18.43 6.47
N GLY A 60 0.00 17.82 7.63
CA GLY A 60 -1.24 18.06 8.38
C GLY A 60 -2.39 17.16 7.92
N PHE A 61 -3.60 17.70 7.86
CA PHE A 61 -4.79 16.97 7.40
C PHE A 61 -5.02 17.24 5.91
N SER A 62 -5.05 16.19 5.11
CA SER A 62 -5.39 16.27 3.70
C SER A 62 -6.90 16.24 3.51
N ARG A 63 -7.47 17.34 3.04
CA ARG A 63 -8.90 17.41 2.69
C ARG A 63 -9.26 16.51 1.50
N SER A 64 -8.32 16.24 0.61
CA SER A 64 -8.58 15.40 -0.55
C SER A 64 -8.58 13.90 -0.19
N PHE A 65 -7.81 13.50 0.81
CA PHE A 65 -7.82 12.14 1.34
C PHE A 65 -8.76 11.96 2.54
N GLN A 66 -9.21 13.04 3.18
CA GLN A 66 -9.91 12.99 4.47
C GLN A 66 -9.09 12.26 5.56
N SER A 67 -7.76 12.36 5.50
CA SER A 67 -6.83 11.72 6.45
C SER A 67 -5.53 12.52 6.60
N ARG A 68 -4.72 12.18 7.61
CA ARG A 68 -3.36 12.73 7.83
C ARG A 68 -2.27 11.81 7.30
N SER A 69 -2.56 10.52 7.30
CA SER A 69 -1.71 9.49 6.75
C SER A 69 -2.55 8.39 6.12
N VAL A 70 -1.90 7.59 5.30
CA VAL A 70 -2.47 6.38 4.72
C VAL A 70 -1.46 5.25 4.88
N LEU A 71 -1.94 4.11 5.36
CA LEU A 71 -1.23 2.84 5.34
C LEU A 71 -1.61 2.09 4.07
N ILE A 72 -0.62 1.58 3.35
CA ILE A 72 -0.77 0.70 2.19
C ILE A 72 -0.15 -0.65 2.54
N GLN A 73 -0.89 -1.73 2.36
CA GLN A 73 -0.42 -3.09 2.58
C GLN A 73 -0.62 -3.87 1.29
N ILE A 74 0.49 -4.22 0.63
CA ILE A 74 0.47 -5.05 -0.57
C ILE A 74 0.61 -6.48 -0.10
N ARG A 75 -0.43 -7.29 -0.30
CA ARG A 75 -0.50 -8.68 0.18
C ARG A 75 -0.07 -9.63 -0.92
N PHE A 76 0.74 -10.61 -0.55
CA PHE A 76 1.27 -11.61 -1.46
C PHE A 76 0.78 -13.00 -1.11
N HIS A 77 0.77 -13.88 -2.11
CA HIS A 77 0.65 -15.31 -1.94
C HIS A 77 1.85 -15.98 -2.58
N HIS A 78 2.44 -16.94 -1.87
CA HIS A 78 3.50 -17.78 -2.41
C HIS A 78 2.88 -18.93 -3.20
N ASP A 79 3.01 -18.86 -4.52
CA ASP A 79 2.66 -19.98 -5.38
C ASP A 79 3.77 -21.03 -5.33
N ARG A 80 3.46 -22.20 -4.78
CA ARG A 80 4.41 -23.30 -4.64
C ARG A 80 4.72 -24.01 -5.95
N LEU A 81 3.83 -23.92 -6.94
CA LEU A 81 4.02 -24.59 -8.23
C LEU A 81 5.04 -23.84 -9.08
N ASP A 82 4.94 -22.51 -9.11
CA ASP A 82 5.83 -21.63 -9.88
C ASP A 82 6.98 -21.06 -9.04
N ASN A 83 7.00 -21.35 -7.73
CA ASN A 83 7.90 -20.75 -6.74
C ASN A 83 7.95 -19.21 -6.83
N ALA A 84 6.79 -18.59 -7.05
CA ALA A 84 6.65 -17.17 -7.31
C ALA A 84 5.79 -16.48 -6.25
N TYR A 85 6.14 -15.25 -5.89
CA TYR A 85 5.31 -14.40 -5.04
C TYR A 85 4.44 -13.51 -5.93
N ARG A 86 3.12 -13.70 -5.84
CA ARG A 86 2.14 -12.92 -6.62
C ARG A 86 1.36 -12.00 -5.68
N ALA A 87 1.13 -10.76 -6.10
CA ALA A 87 0.28 -9.85 -5.34
C ALA A 87 -1.19 -10.25 -5.50
N ILE A 88 -1.86 -10.50 -4.38
CA ILE A 88 -3.27 -10.93 -4.31
C ILE A 88 -4.23 -9.79 -3.97
N GLY A 89 -3.72 -8.69 -3.42
CA GLY A 89 -4.53 -7.54 -3.07
C GLY A 89 -3.71 -6.41 -2.45
N ILE A 90 -4.34 -5.24 -2.36
CA ILE A 90 -3.84 -4.07 -1.67
C ILE A 90 -4.93 -3.59 -0.72
N GLU A 91 -4.57 -3.45 0.55
CA GLU A 91 -5.37 -2.73 1.54
C GLU A 91 -4.82 -1.32 1.70
N ALA A 92 -5.72 -0.33 1.73
CA ALA A 92 -5.38 1.06 2.00
C ALA A 92 -6.27 1.60 3.11
N THR A 93 -5.64 2.14 4.16
CA THR A 93 -6.36 2.66 5.33
C THR A 93 -5.93 4.08 5.63
N GLY A 94 -6.88 5.01 5.65
CA GLY A 94 -6.66 6.41 6.00
C GLY A 94 -6.83 6.65 7.49
N TYR A 95 -5.88 7.33 8.12
CA TYR A 95 -5.91 7.64 9.55
C TYR A 95 -5.93 9.15 9.83
N SER A 96 -6.61 9.54 10.90
CA SER A 96 -6.53 10.87 11.51
C SER A 96 -6.21 10.76 13.00
N HIS A 97 -6.21 11.89 13.71
CA HIS A 97 -6.10 11.88 15.18
C HIS A 97 -7.27 11.14 15.86
N LYS A 98 -8.39 10.95 15.15
CA LYS A 98 -9.55 10.18 15.60
C LYS A 98 -9.45 8.67 15.30
N GLY A 99 -8.32 8.22 14.76
CA GLY A 99 -8.14 6.83 14.32
C GLY A 99 -8.49 6.63 12.84
N GLN A 100 -8.91 5.40 12.48
CA GLN A 100 -9.26 5.04 11.10
C GLN A 100 -10.45 5.89 10.61
N GLN A 101 -10.29 6.50 9.44
CA GLN A 101 -11.32 7.32 8.80
C GLN A 101 -12.01 6.58 7.67
N TRP A 102 -11.23 5.81 6.91
CA TRP A 102 -11.69 4.97 5.83
C TRP A 102 -10.73 3.82 5.58
N ARG A 103 -11.24 2.78 4.94
CA ARG A 103 -10.49 1.66 4.37
C ARG A 103 -10.92 1.41 2.93
N PHE A 104 -10.03 0.79 2.17
CA PHE A 104 -10.24 0.41 0.78
C PHE A 104 -9.48 -0.89 0.52
N SER A 105 -10.17 -1.85 -0.10
CA SER A 105 -9.56 -3.10 -0.54
C SER A 105 -9.66 -3.24 -2.06
N THR A 106 -8.60 -3.75 -2.68
CA THR A 106 -8.66 -4.22 -4.07
C THR A 106 -9.18 -5.65 -4.19
N VAL A 107 -9.48 -6.31 -3.08
CA VAL A 107 -10.21 -7.58 -3.08
C VAL A 107 -11.69 -7.23 -3.20
N GLU A 108 -12.40 -7.91 -4.11
CA GLU A 108 -13.81 -7.65 -4.44
C GLU A 108 -14.09 -6.32 -5.17
N ASN A 109 -14.83 -5.40 -4.54
CA ASN A 109 -15.60 -4.37 -5.23
C ASN A 109 -14.85 -3.04 -5.40
N TRP A 110 -13.67 -2.86 -4.80
CA TRP A 110 -12.87 -1.62 -4.92
C TRP A 110 -13.64 -0.36 -4.47
N HIS A 111 -14.31 -0.45 -3.32
CA HIS A 111 -15.02 0.67 -2.70
C HIS A 111 -14.32 1.12 -1.42
N PHE A 112 -14.55 2.40 -1.07
CA PHE A 112 -14.11 2.97 0.19
C PHE A 112 -15.22 2.77 1.22
N GLU A 113 -14.84 2.41 2.44
CA GLU A 113 -15.73 2.26 3.59
C GLU A 113 -15.22 3.08 4.76
N GLY A 114 -16.08 3.81 5.47
CA GLY A 114 -15.71 4.56 6.66
C GLY A 114 -16.61 5.77 6.93
N GLU A 115 -16.25 6.55 7.95
CA GLU A 115 -16.93 7.80 8.30
C GLU A 115 -16.72 8.90 7.25
N THR A 116 -15.60 8.81 6.54
CA THR A 116 -15.24 9.72 5.45
C THR A 116 -14.71 8.90 4.27
N GLN A 117 -14.36 9.57 3.18
CA GLN A 117 -13.68 8.94 2.05
C GLN A 117 -12.86 9.99 1.29
N PRO A 118 -11.82 9.58 0.54
CA PRO A 118 -11.15 10.48 -0.37
C PRO A 118 -12.14 11.10 -1.36
N ASN A 119 -11.86 12.32 -1.82
CA ASN A 119 -12.66 12.92 -2.88
C ASN A 119 -12.54 12.10 -4.19
N PRO A 120 -13.46 12.27 -5.15
CA PRO A 120 -13.50 11.41 -6.35
C PRO A 120 -12.20 11.36 -7.16
N ASP A 121 -11.48 12.47 -7.25
CA ASP A 121 -10.23 12.55 -8.00
C ASP A 121 -9.10 11.78 -7.30
N THR A 122 -8.94 11.99 -5.98
CA THR A 122 -7.96 11.26 -5.18
C THR A 122 -8.28 9.78 -5.11
N ALA A 123 -9.55 9.41 -4.97
CA ALA A 123 -10.02 8.03 -5.03
C ALA A 123 -9.63 7.36 -6.37
N SER A 124 -9.86 8.07 -7.48
CA SER A 124 -9.48 7.61 -8.83
C SER A 124 -7.97 7.42 -8.97
N LYS A 125 -7.16 8.37 -8.47
CA LYS A 125 -5.70 8.27 -8.47
C LYS A 125 -5.18 7.13 -7.61
N LEU A 126 -5.77 6.91 -6.42
CA LEU A 126 -5.39 5.81 -5.54
C LEU A 126 -5.72 4.46 -6.18
N LYS A 127 -6.92 4.32 -6.78
CA LYS A 127 -7.28 3.13 -7.57
C LYS A 127 -6.31 2.90 -8.74
N HIS A 128 -5.91 3.95 -9.44
CA HIS A 128 -4.94 3.86 -10.53
C HIS A 128 -3.58 3.37 -10.04
N PHE A 129 -3.05 3.97 -8.96
CA PHE A 129 -1.85 3.52 -8.28
C PHE A 129 -1.93 2.03 -7.91
N CYS A 130 -3.03 1.58 -7.30
CA CYS A 130 -3.23 0.18 -6.94
C CYS A 130 -3.15 -0.76 -8.14
N ARG A 131 -3.77 -0.40 -9.28
CA ARG A 131 -3.68 -1.19 -10.53
C ARG A 131 -2.23 -1.31 -11.03
N GLN A 132 -1.49 -0.21 -11.03
CA GLN A 132 -0.10 -0.21 -11.48
C GLN A 132 0.78 -1.06 -10.55
N THR A 133 0.57 -0.96 -9.25
CA THR A 133 1.27 -1.75 -8.24
C THR A 133 0.97 -3.24 -8.38
N LEU A 134 -0.30 -3.65 -8.49
CA LEU A 134 -0.66 -5.05 -8.74
C LEU A 134 -0.04 -5.57 -10.04
N ALA A 135 -0.11 -4.78 -11.11
CA ALA A 135 0.51 -5.15 -12.38
C ALA A 135 2.04 -5.30 -12.27
N LEU A 136 2.72 -4.46 -11.48
CA LEU A 136 4.17 -4.55 -11.28
C LEU A 136 4.57 -5.92 -10.69
N PHE A 137 3.89 -6.37 -9.64
CA PHE A 137 4.20 -7.62 -8.96
C PHE A 137 3.68 -8.88 -9.68
N ASN A 138 2.74 -8.72 -10.62
CA ASN A 138 2.16 -9.83 -11.37
C ASN A 138 2.64 -9.90 -12.83
N ARG A 139 3.67 -9.14 -13.21
CA ARG A 139 4.26 -9.14 -14.57
C ARG A 139 5.04 -10.41 -14.91
N GLY A 140 5.32 -11.28 -13.94
CA GLY A 140 6.18 -12.46 -14.05
C GLY A 140 5.69 -13.64 -14.91
N ASP A 141 4.69 -13.46 -15.78
CA ASP A 141 4.09 -14.52 -16.62
C ASP A 141 4.13 -14.20 -18.13
N ARG A 142 5.20 -13.58 -18.65
CA ARG A 142 5.42 -13.51 -20.11
C ARG A 142 6.85 -13.85 -20.49
N THR A 143 7.24 -15.09 -20.22
CA THR A 143 8.11 -15.80 -21.17
C THR A 143 7.22 -16.62 -22.08
N ALA A 144 6.94 -16.08 -23.27
CA ALA A 144 6.58 -16.85 -24.45
C ALA A 144 7.80 -16.84 -25.37
#